data_AF-A0A7X5BCL2-F1
#
_entry.id   AF-A0A7X5BCL2-F1
#
_cell.length_a   1.000
_cell.length_b   1.000
_cell.length_c   1.000
_cell.angle_alpha   90.00
_cell.angle_beta   90.00
_cell.angle_gamma   90.00
#
_symmetry.space_group_name_H-M   'P 1'
#
loop_
_entity.id
_entity.type
_entity.pdbx_description
1 polymer ?
#
loop_
_entity_poly.entity_id
_entity_poly.type
_entity_poly.pdbx_seq_one_letter_code
_entity_poly.pdbx_strand_id
1 'polypeptide(L)'
;MKWSSRVYLLFILLFTLNTYAGNAYVWEDEHGVVHFSDFPQDSTAQTISLPDYDAAAPDPKFEEPVPINPPTEESVIEKKPIPLPELTIDIIHPTQEQTIR
;
A
#
# COMPACT_ATOMS: atom_id res chain seq x y z
N MET A 1 53.27 17.26 7.90
CA MET A 1 52.91 16.31 6.81
C MET A 1 51.89 15.22 7.19
N LYS A 2 51.27 15.25 8.40
CA LYS A 2 50.27 14.23 8.82
C LYS A 2 48.81 14.70 8.70
N TRP A 3 48.59 16.01 8.57
CA TRP A 3 47.26 16.61 8.52
C TRP A 3 46.60 16.45 7.15
N SER A 4 47.35 16.65 6.06
CA SER A 4 46.87 16.42 4.69
C SER A 4 46.42 14.97 4.48
N SER A 5 47.13 13.99 5.03
CA SER A 5 46.77 12.57 4.94
C SER A 5 45.47 12.23 5.67
N ARG A 6 45.20 12.86 6.83
CA ARG A 6 43.94 12.68 7.57
C ARG A 6 42.75 13.32 6.86
N VAL A 7 42.95 14.49 6.26
CA VAL A 7 41.92 15.16 5.44
C VAL A 7 41.61 14.34 4.20
N TYR A 8 42.62 13.77 3.55
CA TYR A 8 42.42 12.91 2.39
C TYR A 8 41.63 11.64 2.74
N LEU A 9 41.95 11.02 3.88
CA LEU A 9 41.23 9.85 4.37
C LEU A 9 39.77 10.18 4.76
N LEU A 10 39.53 11.35 5.35
CA LEU A 10 38.18 11.85 5.63
C LEU A 10 37.38 12.07 4.33
N PHE A 11 38.01 12.65 3.31
CA PHE A 11 37.37 12.85 2.01
C PHE A 11 36.98 11.52 1.34
N ILE A 12 37.88 10.52 1.35
CA ILE A 12 37.54 9.19 0.81
C ILE A 12 36.36 8.57 1.56
N LEU A 13 36.31 8.68 2.89
CA LEU A 13 35.23 8.13 3.72
C LEU A 13 33.87 8.80 3.47
N LEU A 14 33.85 10.11 3.19
CA LEU A 14 32.62 10.86 2.94
C LEU A 14 32.01 10.57 1.56
N PHE A 15 32.82 10.21 0.57
CA PHE A 15 32.35 9.91 -0.79
C PHE A 15 31.75 8.50 -0.95
N THR A 16 32.01 7.57 -0.01
CA THR A 16 31.48 6.20 -0.10
C THR A 16 30.05 6.03 0.44
N LEU A 17 29.39 7.08 0.90
CA LEU A 17 28.14 7.00 1.67
C LEU A 17 26.84 7.00 0.82
N ASN A 18 26.93 7.00 -0.51
CA ASN A 18 25.74 7.00 -1.38
C ASN A 18 25.55 5.65 -2.05
N THR A 19 25.22 4.62 -1.27
CA THR A 19 24.71 3.35 -1.79
C THR A 19 23.19 3.41 -1.80
N TYR A 20 22.60 3.86 -2.90
CA TYR A 20 21.18 3.66 -3.15
C TYR A 20 20.96 2.21 -3.58
N ALA A 21 20.12 1.47 -2.86
CA ALA A 21 19.73 0.12 -3.22
C ALA A 21 18.76 0.17 -4.40
N GLY A 22 19.29 0.24 -5.62
CA GLY A 22 18.48 0.19 -6.85
C GLY A 22 18.04 -1.23 -7.23
N ASN A 23 18.51 -2.24 -6.51
CA ASN A 23 18.17 -3.63 -6.73
C ASN A 23 17.90 -4.33 -5.41
N ALA A 24 16.92 -5.23 -5.41
CA ALA A 24 16.70 -6.22 -4.37
C ALA A 24 17.02 -7.61 -4.93
N TYR A 25 17.43 -8.52 -4.05
CA TYR A 25 17.77 -9.90 -4.40
C TYR A 25 16.78 -10.84 -3.74
N VAL A 26 16.21 -11.76 -4.52
CA VAL A 26 15.25 -12.76 -4.04
C VAL A 26 15.74 -14.16 -4.39
N TRP A 27 15.64 -15.08 -3.45
CA TRP A 27 15.89 -16.51 -3.70
C TRP A 27 14.97 -17.37 -2.84
N GLU A 28 14.83 -18.62 -3.23
CA GLU A 28 14.13 -19.65 -2.47
C GLU A 28 15.16 -20.63 -1.94
N ASP A 29 15.10 -20.96 -0.65
CA ASP A 29 16.00 -21.94 -0.05
C ASP A 29 15.53 -23.38 -0.25
N GLU A 30 16.33 -24.35 0.22
CA GLU A 30 16.02 -25.79 0.09
C GLU A 30 14.73 -26.21 0.80
N HIS A 31 14.22 -25.40 1.73
CA HIS A 31 12.98 -25.65 2.46
C HIS A 31 11.77 -24.93 1.84
N GLY A 32 11.97 -24.24 0.71
CA GLY A 32 10.94 -23.48 0.01
C GLY A 32 10.66 -22.11 0.61
N VAL A 33 11.54 -21.58 1.46
CA VAL A 33 11.38 -20.25 2.06
C VAL A 33 11.92 -19.20 1.11
N VAL A 34 11.09 -18.21 0.79
CA VAL A 34 11.49 -17.06 -0.04
C VAL A 34 12.15 -15.99 0.81
N HIS A 35 13.39 -15.66 0.48
CA HIS A 35 14.21 -14.64 1.15
C HIS A 35 14.37 -13.41 0.28
N PHE A 36 14.50 -12.25 0.91
CA PHE A 36 14.78 -10.97 0.27
C PHE A 36 15.99 -10.33 0.95
N SER A 37 16.89 -9.73 0.16
CA SER A 37 18.07 -9.04 0.68
C SER A 37 18.47 -7.89 -0.24
N ASP A 38 19.06 -6.83 0.32
CA ASP A 38 19.68 -5.76 -0.45
C ASP A 38 21.06 -6.18 -1.01
N PHE A 39 21.57 -7.35 -0.61
CA PHE A 39 22.84 -7.90 -1.07
C PHE A 39 22.64 -9.29 -1.71
N PRO A 40 23.43 -9.65 -2.73
CA PRO A 40 23.38 -10.99 -3.33
C PRO A 40 24.05 -12.00 -2.38
N GLN A 41 23.29 -12.48 -1.39
CA GLN A 41 23.79 -13.43 -0.39
C GLN A 41 23.78 -14.88 -0.88
N ASP A 42 22.90 -15.20 -1.83
CA ASP A 42 22.79 -16.53 -2.43
C ASP A 42 23.17 -16.51 -3.91
N SER A 43 23.83 -17.57 -4.37
CA SER A 43 24.25 -17.73 -5.77
C SER A 43 23.10 -17.90 -6.76
N THR A 44 21.94 -18.36 -6.28
CA THR A 44 20.70 -18.55 -7.04
C THR A 44 19.80 -17.31 -6.99
N ALA A 45 20.23 -16.26 -6.29
CA ALA A 45 19.43 -15.06 -6.12
C ALA A 45 19.16 -14.34 -7.44
N GLN A 46 17.88 -14.11 -7.69
CA GLN A 46 17.39 -13.32 -8.80
C GLN A 46 17.44 -11.84 -8.41
N THR A 47 17.87 -11.01 -9.34
CA THR A 47 17.93 -9.55 -9.15
C THR A 47 16.60 -8.93 -9.60
N ILE A 48 15.99 -8.15 -8.71
CA ILE A 48 14.81 -7.33 -8.97
C ILE A 48 15.29 -5.88 -8.96
N SER A 49 15.15 -5.19 -10.10
CA SER A 49 15.40 -3.74 -10.14
C SER A 49 14.23 -2.99 -9.52
N LEU A 50 14.53 -2.18 -8.50
CA LEU A 50 13.54 -1.36 -7.82
C LEU A 50 13.25 -0.10 -8.67
N PRO A 51 12.00 0.37 -8.67
CA PRO A 51 11.65 1.62 -9.33
C PRO A 51 12.38 2.79 -8.66
N ASP A 52 12.63 3.84 -9.43
CA ASP A 52 13.23 5.07 -8.91
C ASP A 52 12.33 5.69 -7.83
N TYR A 53 12.90 5.91 -6.64
CA TYR A 53 12.20 6.49 -5.50
C TYR A 53 11.84 7.97 -5.73
N ASP A 54 12.70 8.70 -6.45
CA ASP A 54 12.48 10.12 -6.72
C ASP A 54 11.55 10.35 -7.93
N ALA A 55 11.11 9.27 -8.59
CA ALA A 55 10.12 9.35 -9.66
C ALA A 55 8.76 9.79 -9.10
N ALA A 56 8.07 10.66 -9.84
CA ALA A 56 6.72 11.08 -9.49
C ALA A 56 5.79 9.85 -9.46
N ALA A 57 4.97 9.75 -8.40
CA ALA A 57 3.94 8.74 -8.32
C ALA A 57 2.98 8.88 -9.51
N PRO A 58 2.57 7.76 -10.14
CA PRO A 58 1.62 7.82 -11.25
C PRO A 58 0.28 8.40 -10.78
N ASP A 59 -0.40 9.12 -11.67
CA ASP A 59 -1.71 9.72 -11.36
C ASP A 59 -2.73 8.63 -10.95
N PRO A 60 -3.59 8.92 -9.95
CA PRO A 60 -4.65 8.00 -9.55
C PRO A 60 -5.62 7.75 -10.70
N LYS A 61 -5.94 6.46 -10.93
CA LYS A 61 -6.96 6.05 -11.90
C LYS A 61 -8.29 5.89 -11.17
N PHE A 62 -9.30 6.63 -11.60
CA PHE A 62 -10.67 6.45 -11.14
C PHE A 62 -11.46 5.69 -12.20
N GLU A 63 -12.29 4.75 -11.76
CA GLU A 63 -13.30 4.16 -12.64
C GLU A 63 -14.33 5.23 -13.03
N GLU A 64 -14.83 5.16 -14.26
CA GLU A 64 -15.90 6.06 -14.69
C GLU A 64 -17.16 5.80 -13.84
N PRO A 65 -17.80 6.86 -13.32
CA PRO A 65 -19.01 6.68 -12.54
C PRO A 65 -20.12 6.08 -13.42
N VAL A 66 -20.72 4.99 -12.95
CA VAL A 66 -21.91 4.41 -13.59
C VAL A 66 -23.08 5.37 -13.38
N PRO A 67 -23.75 5.84 -14.45
CA PRO A 67 -24.91 6.71 -14.30
C PRO A 67 -26.04 5.95 -13.62
N ILE A 68 -26.45 6.45 -12.45
CA ILE A 68 -27.70 6.06 -11.80
C ILE A 68 -28.85 6.74 -12.53
N ASN A 69 -29.79 5.95 -13.05
CA ASN A 69 -31.02 6.49 -13.62
C ASN A 69 -31.79 7.27 -12.53
N PRO A 70 -32.34 8.45 -12.85
CA PRO A 70 -33.22 9.14 -11.92
C PRO A 70 -34.41 8.24 -11.56
N PRO A 71 -34.92 8.29 -10.32
CA PRO A 71 -36.17 7.61 -9.98
C PRO A 71 -37.22 8.01 -11.01
N THR A 72 -37.81 7.02 -11.69
CA THR A 72 -38.97 7.27 -12.55
C THR A 72 -40.06 7.82 -11.64
N GLU A 73 -40.52 9.04 -11.90
CA GLU A 73 -41.67 9.63 -11.24
C GLU A 73 -42.89 8.73 -11.52
N GLU A 74 -43.17 7.81 -10.60
CA GLU A 74 -44.44 7.11 -10.58
C GLU A 74 -45.54 8.12 -10.29
N SER A 75 -46.42 8.30 -11.29
CA SER A 75 -47.65 9.07 -11.25
C SER A 75 -48.34 8.98 -9.88
N VAL A 76 -48.52 10.16 -9.26
CA VAL A 76 -49.24 10.33 -8.00
C VAL A 76 -50.69 9.89 -8.19
N ILE A 77 -50.97 8.61 -7.92
CA ILE A 77 -52.31 8.14 -7.61
C ILE A 77 -52.49 8.38 -6.12
N GLU A 78 -53.36 9.33 -5.78
CA GLU A 78 -53.79 9.66 -4.42
C GLU A 78 -54.37 8.41 -3.75
N LYS A 79 -53.51 7.66 -3.05
CA LYS A 79 -53.92 6.51 -2.23
C LYS A 79 -54.16 7.04 -0.82
N LYS A 80 -55.44 7.12 -0.45
CA LYS A 80 -55.96 7.32 0.92
C LYS A 80 -54.99 6.72 1.97
N PRO A 81 -54.61 7.47 3.03
CA PRO A 81 -53.56 7.03 3.93
C PRO A 81 -54.00 5.78 4.67
N ILE A 82 -53.39 4.65 4.31
CA ILE A 82 -53.39 3.44 5.11
C ILE A 82 -52.38 3.72 6.23
N PRO A 83 -52.74 3.60 7.52
CA PRO A 83 -51.76 3.74 8.59
C PRO A 83 -50.67 2.69 8.38
N LEU A 84 -49.46 3.15 8.08
CA LEU A 84 -48.28 2.30 7.98
C LEU A 84 -47.99 1.72 9.36
N PRO A 85 -47.55 0.45 9.47
CA PRO A 85 -47.01 -0.03 10.73
C PRO A 85 -45.82 0.84 11.13
N GLU A 86 -45.72 1.15 12.42
CA GLU A 86 -44.63 1.96 12.96
C GLU A 86 -43.29 1.28 12.67
N LEU A 87 -42.37 2.01 12.04
CA LEU A 87 -41.04 1.50 11.71
C LEU A 87 -40.18 1.49 12.97
N THR A 88 -40.01 0.32 13.58
CA THR A 88 -39.09 0.13 14.71
C THR A 88 -37.70 -0.22 14.19
N ILE A 89 -36.70 0.61 14.51
CA ILE A 89 -35.29 0.36 14.20
C ILE A 89 -34.61 -0.10 15.49
N ASP A 90 -34.23 -1.38 15.57
CA ASP A 90 -33.44 -1.91 16.67
C ASP A 90 -31.95 -1.83 16.33
N ILE A 91 -31.23 -0.90 16.98
CA ILE A 91 -29.78 -0.77 16.85
C ILE A 91 -29.11 -1.62 17.93
N ILE A 92 -28.72 -2.84 17.57
CA ILE A 92 -27.92 -3.70 18.44
C ILE A 92 -26.44 -3.29 18.41
N HIS A 93 -25.86 -3.06 19.59
CA HIS A 93 -24.42 -2.87 19.76
C HIS A 93 -23.78 -4.19 20.18
N PRO A 94 -22.61 -4.57 19.64
CA PRO A 94 -21.93 -5.79 20.04
C PRO A 94 -21.52 -5.70 21.52
N THR A 95 -21.74 -6.78 22.26
CA THR A 95 -21.22 -6.91 23.63
C THR A 95 -19.72 -7.27 23.60
N GLN A 96 -18.98 -7.02 24.68
CA GLN A 96 -17.54 -7.26 24.76
C GLN A 96 -17.12 -8.70 24.39
N GLU A 97 -18.03 -9.67 24.54
CA GLU A 97 -17.81 -11.09 24.20
C GLU A 97 -17.88 -11.39 22.69
N GLN A 98 -18.27 -10.43 21.84
CA GLN A 98 -18.38 -10.60 20.38
C GLN A 98 -17.25 -9.93 19.58
N THR A 99 -16.23 -9.42 20.27
CA THR A 99 -15.03 -8.89 19.60
C THR A 99 -13.96 -9.98 19.53
N ILE A 100 -13.44 -10.24 18.33
CA ILE A 100 -12.27 -11.12 18.14
C ILE A 100 -11.08 -10.45 18.82
N ARG A 101 -10.42 -11.16 19.74
CA ARG A 101 -9.16 -10.71 20.35
C ARG A 101 -7.99 -10.94 19.41
#